data_AF-A0A5C6Z2B4-F1
#
_entry.id   AF-A0A5C6Z2B4-F1
#
_cell.length_a   1.000
_cell.length_b   1.000
_cell.length_c   1.000
_cell.angle_alpha   90.00
_cell.angle_beta   90.00
_cell.angle_gamma   90.00
#
_symmetry.space_group_name_H-M   'P 1'
#
loop_
_entity.id
_entity.type
_entity.pdbx_description
1 polymer ?
#
loop_
_entity_poly.entity_id
_entity_poly.type
_entity_poly.pdbx_seq_one_letter_code
_entity_poly.pdbx_strand_id
1 'polypeptide(L)'
;MFKDLYSIITFVISGAICVGLIFLLYDKYLNTLGFEENLKKLTGIYIGVSGFLSAILMVFLATSAMNQKSYKAKIIHKISKTTQKMHNFRTISEILFNSDIWLPGLKDYMEKDYSNLSYFDVKEFYKGKSKLAIEFLQETHHFGETENLYMELKSLLMTDPKEKQIPETINYPVFYNNNIIEKWVEHKCGSGLWYVFGYKFGNYKESLNLDAVFERHREKILTLANTIDNDVFEKSSFNEVFFSKLWEYLTKDVIPKLSQFQSHIDRKTPRLIYYLYIVFLLLIVFGVLVPITYLMLNFSVLAVIVSYSIVISTIFYVAITFHIFLSKEVNR
;
A
#
# COMPACT_ATOMS: atom_id res chain seq x y z
N MET A 1 22.67 0.09 -12.46
CA MET A 1 24.05 0.58 -12.27
C MET A 1 24.41 1.66 -13.30
N PHE A 2 24.38 1.38 -14.62
CA PHE A 2 24.72 2.40 -15.64
C PHE A 2 23.80 3.64 -15.67
N LYS A 3 22.49 3.53 -15.39
CA LYS A 3 21.57 4.68 -15.43
C LYS A 3 21.77 5.70 -14.31
N ASP A 4 22.16 5.26 -13.11
CA ASP A 4 22.47 6.18 -12.01
C ASP A 4 23.82 6.88 -12.25
N LEU A 5 24.76 6.23 -12.94
CA LEU A 5 26.03 6.84 -13.40
C LEU A 5 25.78 8.00 -14.36
N TYR A 6 24.86 7.87 -15.33
CA TYR A 6 24.50 8.98 -16.23
C TYR A 6 23.95 10.19 -15.48
N SER A 7 23.07 9.99 -14.49
CA SER A 7 22.53 11.10 -13.68
C SER A 7 23.63 11.82 -12.89
N ILE A 8 24.60 11.07 -12.37
CA ILE A 8 25.75 11.63 -11.63
C ILE A 8 26.66 12.42 -12.58
N ILE A 9 26.96 11.87 -13.76
CA ILE A 9 27.76 12.55 -14.78
C ILE A 9 27.08 13.86 -15.19
N THR A 10 25.77 13.84 -15.48
CA THR A 10 25.02 15.05 -15.83
C THR A 10 25.02 16.08 -14.70
N PHE A 11 24.96 15.63 -13.45
CA PHE A 11 25.04 16.52 -12.29
C PHE A 11 26.42 17.21 -12.20
N VAL A 12 27.50 16.45 -12.35
CA VAL A 12 28.87 16.99 -12.35
C VAL A 12 29.08 17.98 -13.49
N ILE A 13 28.60 17.66 -14.70
CA ILE A 13 28.69 18.55 -15.86
C ILE A 13 27.87 19.82 -15.63
N SER A 14 26.65 19.71 -15.11
CA SER A 14 25.82 20.87 -14.75
C SER A 14 26.49 21.75 -13.69
N GLY A 15 27.11 21.15 -12.67
CA GLY A 15 27.90 21.87 -11.67
C GLY A 15 29.11 22.58 -12.27
N ALA A 16 29.84 21.92 -13.18
CA ALA A 16 30.96 22.52 -13.89
C ALA A 16 30.52 23.70 -14.79
N ILE A 17 29.38 23.56 -15.48
CA ILE A 17 28.76 24.66 -16.23
C ILE A 17 28.42 25.82 -15.29
N CYS A 18 27.86 25.54 -14.11
CA CYS A 18 27.52 26.59 -13.15
C CYS A 18 28.76 27.38 -12.71
N VAL A 19 29.82 26.69 -12.30
CA VAL A 19 31.06 27.34 -11.86
C VAL A 19 31.73 28.09 -13.03
N GLY A 20 31.77 27.48 -14.21
CA GLY A 20 32.31 28.10 -15.42
C GLY A 20 31.56 29.37 -15.81
N LEU A 21 30.22 29.36 -15.75
CA LEU A 21 29.40 30.54 -16.03
C LEU A 21 29.63 31.65 -15.00
N ILE A 22 29.74 31.33 -13.71
CA ILE A 22 30.05 32.31 -12.67
C ILE A 22 31.38 32.99 -12.99
N PHE A 23 32.42 32.20 -13.26
CA PHE A 23 33.76 32.71 -13.56
C PHE A 23 33.76 33.60 -14.81
N LEU A 24 33.18 33.12 -15.92
CA LEU A 24 33.15 33.85 -17.19
C LEU A 24 32.35 35.14 -17.11
N LEU A 25 31.19 35.14 -16.44
CA LEU A 25 30.36 36.32 -16.29
C LEU A 25 31.00 37.33 -15.32
N TYR A 26 31.68 36.85 -14.28
CA TYR A 26 32.40 37.70 -13.33
C TYR A 26 33.64 38.36 -13.96
N ASP A 27 34.43 37.59 -14.72
CA ASP A 27 35.57 38.13 -15.47
C ASP A 27 35.11 39.20 -16.48
N LYS A 28 34.03 38.91 -17.22
CA LYS A 28 33.45 39.86 -18.17
C LYS A 28 32.94 41.13 -17.51
N TYR A 29 32.40 41.03 -16.29
CA TYR A 29 32.00 42.19 -15.48
C TYR A 29 33.20 43.07 -15.09
N LEU A 30 34.33 42.49 -14.70
CA LEU A 30 35.54 43.24 -14.33
C LEU A 30 36.21 43.91 -15.54
N ASN A 31 36.23 43.22 -16.69
CA ASN A 31 37.05 43.62 -17.83
C ASN A 31 36.28 44.43 -18.90
N THR A 32 34.96 44.57 -18.79
CA THR A 32 34.13 45.27 -19.80
C THR A 32 33.35 46.44 -19.20
N LEU A 33 33.69 47.66 -19.61
CA LEU A 33 32.95 48.87 -19.25
C LEU A 33 31.47 48.78 -19.70
N GLY A 34 30.54 49.09 -18.80
CA GLY A 34 29.10 49.12 -19.08
C GLY A 34 28.40 47.75 -19.11
N PHE A 35 29.08 46.65 -18.76
CA PHE A 35 28.47 45.32 -18.75
C PHE A 35 27.28 45.17 -17.78
N GLU A 36 27.29 45.89 -16.67
CA GLU A 36 26.20 45.91 -15.69
C GLU A 36 24.87 46.38 -16.30
N GLU A 37 24.91 47.37 -17.19
CA GLU A 37 23.70 47.88 -17.85
C GLU A 37 23.11 46.84 -18.82
N ASN A 38 23.97 46.05 -19.48
CA ASN A 38 23.55 44.93 -20.31
C ASN A 38 22.92 43.81 -19.46
N LEU A 39 23.53 43.47 -18.31
CA LEU A 39 22.94 42.52 -17.36
C LEU A 39 21.54 42.96 -16.94
N LYS A 40 21.39 44.24 -16.55
CA LYS A 40 20.12 44.83 -16.13
C LYS A 40 19.05 44.77 -17.22
N LYS A 41 19.40 45.06 -18.49
CA LYS A 41 18.50 44.92 -19.64
C LYS A 41 18.04 43.47 -19.85
N LEU A 42 18.93 42.50 -19.69
CA LEU A 42 18.62 41.08 -19.84
C LEU A 42 17.82 40.51 -18.65
N THR A 43 17.91 41.12 -17.47
CA THR A 43 17.24 40.63 -16.25
C THR A 43 15.73 40.55 -16.40
N GLY A 44 15.10 41.53 -17.07
CA GLY A 44 13.66 41.48 -17.31
C GLY A 44 13.23 40.24 -18.13
N ILE A 45 13.96 39.93 -19.21
CA ILE A 45 13.70 38.76 -20.06
C ILE A 45 13.92 37.47 -19.27
N TYR A 46 15.02 37.41 -18.51
CA TYR A 46 15.37 36.26 -17.69
C TYR A 46 14.32 35.94 -16.61
N ILE A 47 13.79 36.98 -15.94
CA ILE A 47 12.66 36.84 -14.99
C ILE A 47 11.43 36.32 -15.74
N GLY A 48 11.12 36.86 -16.92
CA GLY A 48 9.98 36.42 -17.73
C GLY A 48 10.04 34.93 -18.08
N VAL A 49 11.18 34.45 -18.57
CA VAL A 49 11.38 33.04 -18.92
C VAL A 49 11.32 32.14 -17.68
N SER A 50 12.03 32.50 -16.61
CA SER A 50 12.07 31.71 -15.38
C SER A 50 10.71 31.66 -14.68
N GLY A 51 9.99 32.78 -14.66
CA GLY A 51 8.65 32.90 -14.11
C GLY A 51 7.64 32.08 -14.88
N PHE A 52 7.68 32.13 -16.22
CA PHE A 52 6.82 31.32 -17.08
C PHE A 52 7.05 29.81 -16.85
N LEU A 53 8.31 29.37 -16.84
CA LEU A 53 8.64 27.96 -16.59
C LEU A 53 8.22 27.51 -15.19
N SER A 54 8.42 28.36 -14.19
CA SER A 54 7.97 28.11 -12.81
C SER A 54 6.45 27.99 -12.71
N ALA A 55 5.71 28.84 -13.44
CA ALA A 55 4.25 28.78 -13.47
C ALA A 55 3.74 27.46 -14.04
N ILE A 56 4.34 26.97 -15.14
CA ILE A 56 4.01 25.67 -15.71
C ILE A 56 4.28 24.54 -14.70
N LEU A 57 5.45 24.55 -14.06
CA LEU A 57 5.81 23.54 -13.05
C LEU A 57 4.86 23.58 -11.85
N MET A 58 4.45 24.76 -11.41
CA MET A 58 3.48 24.92 -10.31
C MET A 58 2.13 24.30 -10.66
N VAL A 59 1.58 24.56 -11.86
CA VAL A 59 0.33 23.96 -12.32
C VAL A 59 0.45 22.43 -12.36
N PHE A 60 1.56 21.91 -12.85
CA PHE A 60 1.83 20.47 -12.88
C PHE A 60 1.91 19.86 -11.47
N LEU A 61 2.64 20.49 -10.56
CA LEU A 61 2.80 20.04 -9.17
C LEU A 61 1.46 20.08 -8.42
N ALA A 62 0.68 21.15 -8.59
CA ALA A 62 -0.66 21.27 -8.02
C ALA A 62 -1.60 20.17 -8.52
N THR A 63 -1.64 19.95 -9.84
CA THR A 63 -2.44 18.89 -10.46
C THR A 63 -2.02 17.50 -9.96
N SER A 64 -0.71 17.25 -9.86
CA SER A 64 -0.17 15.99 -9.34
C SER A 64 -0.55 15.75 -7.87
N ALA A 65 -0.50 16.79 -7.03
CA ALA A 65 -0.92 16.71 -5.64
C ALA A 65 -2.43 16.43 -5.51
N MET A 66 -3.26 17.09 -6.32
CA MET A 66 -4.70 16.84 -6.38
C MET A 66 -5.01 15.40 -6.83
N ASN A 67 -4.33 14.92 -7.86
CA ASN A 67 -4.48 13.55 -8.37
C ASN A 67 -4.09 12.50 -7.31
N GLN A 68 -3.01 12.73 -6.57
CA GLN A 68 -2.65 11.84 -5.46
C GLN A 68 -3.69 11.83 -4.35
N LYS A 69 -4.21 13.00 -3.96
CA LYS A 69 -5.28 13.09 -2.96
C LYS A 69 -6.52 12.33 -3.42
N SER A 70 -6.94 12.53 -4.67
CA SER A 70 -8.07 11.82 -5.28
C SER A 70 -7.86 10.31 -5.34
N TYR A 71 -6.67 9.88 -5.76
CA TYR A 71 -6.29 8.46 -5.81
C TYR A 71 -6.31 7.81 -4.42
N LYS A 72 -5.73 8.46 -3.41
CA LYS A 72 -5.77 7.99 -2.01
C LYS A 72 -7.21 7.88 -1.51
N ALA A 73 -8.06 8.88 -1.78
CA ALA A 73 -9.47 8.82 -1.39
C ALA A 73 -10.21 7.64 -2.04
N LYS A 74 -9.96 7.39 -3.34
CA LYS A 74 -10.52 6.22 -4.05
C LYS A 74 -10.04 4.89 -3.45
N ILE A 75 -8.76 4.79 -3.09
CA ILE A 75 -8.21 3.59 -2.43
C ILE A 75 -8.84 3.39 -1.05
N ILE A 76 -8.91 4.43 -0.23
CA ILE A 76 -9.53 4.36 1.11
C ILE A 76 -10.98 3.88 1.01
N HIS A 77 -11.74 4.38 0.03
CA HIS A 77 -13.10 3.91 -0.21
C HIS A 77 -13.15 2.43 -0.59
N LYS A 78 -12.25 1.96 -1.48
CA LYS A 78 -12.15 0.54 -1.84
C LYS A 78 -11.76 -0.34 -0.64
N ILE A 79 -10.85 0.14 0.21
CA ILE A 79 -10.44 -0.55 1.43
C ILE A 79 -11.60 -0.64 2.40
N SER A 80 -12.30 0.46 2.67
CA SER A 80 -13.45 0.48 3.56
C SER A 80 -14.53 -0.52 3.10
N LYS A 81 -14.86 -0.52 1.81
CA LYS A 81 -15.81 -1.49 1.23
C LYS A 81 -15.34 -2.94 1.41
N THR A 82 -14.06 -3.23 1.14
CA THR A 82 -13.50 -4.59 1.25
C THR A 82 -13.36 -5.03 2.72
N THR A 83 -13.01 -4.10 3.60
CA THR A 83 -12.93 -4.28 5.06
C THR A 83 -14.31 -4.64 5.61
N GLN A 84 -15.37 -3.96 5.17
CA GLN A 84 -16.74 -4.32 5.56
C GLN A 84 -17.14 -5.72 5.10
N LYS A 85 -16.74 -6.15 3.89
CA LYS A 85 -16.94 -7.54 3.46
C LYS A 85 -16.21 -8.51 4.39
N MET A 86 -14.95 -8.21 4.73
CA MET A 86 -14.17 -9.00 5.69
C MET A 86 -14.84 -9.05 7.06
N HIS A 87 -15.49 -7.96 7.51
CA HIS A 87 -16.22 -7.93 8.78
C HIS A 87 -17.36 -8.94 8.77
N ASN A 88 -18.17 -8.92 7.70
CA ASN A 88 -19.25 -9.88 7.54
C ASN A 88 -18.74 -11.33 7.50
N PHE A 89 -17.62 -11.59 6.81
CA PHE A 89 -16.98 -12.91 6.82
C PHE A 89 -16.54 -13.33 8.22
N ARG A 90 -15.88 -12.46 8.97
CA ARG A 90 -15.45 -12.73 10.35
C ARG A 90 -16.63 -12.93 11.28
N THR A 91 -17.74 -12.20 11.10
CA THR A 91 -18.98 -12.44 11.86
C THR A 91 -19.58 -13.81 11.52
N ILE A 92 -19.56 -14.24 10.25
CA ILE A 92 -19.98 -15.60 9.89
C ILE A 92 -19.05 -16.64 10.55
N SER A 93 -17.73 -16.43 10.49
CA SER A 93 -16.76 -17.29 11.16
C SER A 93 -17.01 -17.38 12.66
N GLU A 94 -17.32 -16.27 13.33
CA GLU A 94 -17.63 -16.21 14.75
C GLU A 94 -18.90 -17.00 15.10
N ILE A 95 -19.95 -16.86 14.29
CA ILE A 95 -21.19 -17.62 14.47
C ILE A 95 -20.92 -19.12 14.36
N LEU A 96 -20.17 -19.55 13.35
CA LEU A 96 -19.84 -20.97 13.15
C LEU A 96 -18.92 -21.51 14.24
N PHE A 97 -17.91 -20.73 14.60
CA PHE A 97 -16.97 -21.05 15.66
C PHE A 97 -17.69 -21.32 17.00
N ASN A 98 -18.76 -20.58 17.28
CA ASN A 98 -19.56 -20.71 18.50
C ASN A 98 -20.82 -21.58 18.35
N SER A 99 -21.06 -22.18 17.19
CA SER A 99 -22.22 -23.05 16.95
C SER A 99 -21.92 -24.52 17.21
N ASP A 100 -22.99 -25.31 17.33
CA ASP A 100 -22.93 -26.77 17.48
C ASP A 100 -22.63 -27.52 16.16
N ILE A 101 -22.02 -26.85 15.18
CA ILE A 101 -21.59 -27.47 13.92
C ILE A 101 -20.49 -28.52 14.14
N TRP A 102 -19.74 -28.40 15.23
CA TRP A 102 -18.62 -29.26 15.58
C TRP A 102 -19.07 -30.56 16.22
N LEU A 103 -18.25 -31.61 16.11
CA LEU A 103 -18.41 -32.78 16.95
C LEU A 103 -18.36 -32.41 18.44
N PRO A 104 -19.21 -33.01 19.28
CA PRO A 104 -19.13 -32.87 20.72
C PRO A 104 -17.71 -33.19 21.22
N GLY A 105 -17.13 -32.31 22.03
CA GLY A 105 -15.79 -32.46 22.59
C GLY A 105 -14.64 -31.90 21.74
N LEU A 106 -14.84 -31.57 20.45
CA LEU A 106 -13.77 -30.95 19.64
C LEU A 106 -13.32 -29.62 20.26
N LYS A 107 -14.28 -28.76 20.62
CA LYS A 107 -13.99 -27.45 21.20
C LYS A 107 -13.24 -27.57 22.52
N ASP A 108 -13.72 -28.44 23.40
CA ASP A 108 -13.09 -28.69 24.71
C ASP A 108 -11.67 -29.22 24.55
N TYR A 109 -11.43 -30.16 23.62
CA TYR A 109 -10.10 -30.67 23.30
C TYR A 109 -9.16 -29.57 22.80
N MET A 110 -9.60 -28.79 21.81
CA MET A 110 -8.79 -27.72 21.22
C MET A 110 -8.50 -26.60 22.23
N GLU A 111 -9.43 -26.26 23.11
CA GLU A 111 -9.25 -25.21 24.11
C GLU A 111 -8.41 -25.68 25.32
N LYS A 112 -8.56 -26.94 25.73
CA LYS A 112 -7.81 -27.48 26.86
C LYS A 112 -6.35 -27.78 26.51
N ASP A 113 -6.13 -28.49 25.40
CA ASP A 113 -4.81 -29.03 25.07
C ASP A 113 -4.04 -28.11 24.12
N TYR A 114 -4.76 -27.30 23.32
CA TYR A 114 -4.19 -26.48 22.24
C TYR A 114 -4.64 -25.01 22.23
N SER A 115 -5.12 -24.46 23.36
CA SER A 115 -5.62 -23.06 23.41
C SER A 115 -4.62 -22.03 22.91
N ASN A 116 -3.32 -22.24 23.17
CA ASN A 116 -2.25 -21.34 22.80
C ASN A 116 -1.65 -21.61 21.41
N LEU A 117 -2.24 -22.53 20.65
CA LEU A 117 -1.85 -22.86 19.29
C LEU A 117 -2.69 -22.04 18.29
N SER A 118 -2.01 -21.39 17.34
CA SER A 118 -2.66 -20.75 16.20
C SER A 118 -2.48 -21.57 14.92
N TYR A 119 -3.36 -21.36 13.95
CA TYR A 119 -3.21 -21.94 12.60
C TYR A 119 -1.88 -21.56 11.95
N PHE A 120 -1.40 -20.33 12.21
CA PHE A 120 -0.13 -19.84 11.68
C PHE A 120 1.05 -20.61 12.26
N ASP A 121 1.03 -20.92 13.56
CA ASP A 121 2.07 -21.72 14.21
C ASP A 121 2.16 -23.13 13.60
N VAL A 122 1.01 -23.75 13.32
CA VAL A 122 0.93 -25.06 12.69
C VAL A 122 1.44 -25.03 11.26
N LYS A 123 1.06 -24.01 10.46
CA LYS A 123 1.56 -23.88 9.07
C LYS A 123 3.05 -23.53 9.00
N GLU A 124 3.59 -22.89 10.04
CA GLU A 124 4.99 -22.47 10.12
C GLU A 124 5.86 -23.39 10.96
N PHE A 125 5.39 -24.60 11.28
CA PHE A 125 6.11 -25.56 12.13
C PHE A 125 7.55 -25.83 11.64
N TYR A 126 7.77 -25.84 10.32
CA TYR A 126 9.08 -26.04 9.69
C TYR A 126 10.10 -24.93 10.02
N LYS A 127 9.64 -23.77 10.51
CA LYS A 127 10.51 -22.68 10.98
C LYS A 127 11.06 -22.94 12.39
N GLY A 128 10.69 -24.05 13.03
CA GLY A 128 11.23 -24.50 14.32
C GLY A 128 10.77 -23.68 15.54
N LYS A 129 9.70 -22.88 15.40
CA LYS A 129 9.31 -21.87 16.41
C LYS A 129 8.31 -22.34 17.47
N SER A 130 7.63 -23.47 17.27
CA SER A 130 6.57 -23.93 18.17
C SER A 130 6.68 -25.43 18.45
N LYS A 131 7.05 -25.79 19.69
CA LYS A 131 7.04 -27.18 20.18
C LYS A 131 5.62 -27.75 20.18
N LEU A 132 4.64 -26.92 20.56
CA LEU A 132 3.22 -27.29 20.59
C LEU A 132 2.66 -27.61 19.19
N ALA A 133 3.14 -26.90 18.15
CA ALA A 133 2.76 -27.23 16.77
C ALA A 133 3.32 -28.58 16.31
N ILE A 134 4.53 -28.94 16.76
CA ILE A 134 5.13 -30.24 16.47
C ILE A 134 4.37 -31.35 17.19
N GLU A 135 4.03 -31.16 18.47
CA GLU A 135 3.21 -32.08 19.26
C GLU A 135 1.84 -32.30 18.59
N PHE A 136 1.15 -31.21 18.21
CA PHE A 136 -0.12 -31.28 17.49
C PHE A 136 -0.05 -32.06 16.17
N LEU A 137 1.06 -31.93 15.42
CA LEU A 137 1.26 -32.64 14.15
C LEU A 137 1.71 -34.10 14.32
N GLN A 138 2.23 -34.47 15.50
CA GLN A 138 2.73 -35.81 15.81
C GLN A 138 1.69 -36.66 16.54
N GLU A 139 0.75 -36.04 17.25
CA GLU A 139 -0.35 -36.74 17.90
C GLU A 139 -1.34 -37.35 16.90
N THR A 140 -2.02 -38.41 17.34
CA THR A 140 -3.14 -38.98 16.60
C THR A 140 -4.29 -37.98 16.62
N HIS A 141 -4.62 -37.38 15.47
CA HIS A 141 -5.75 -36.44 15.35
C HIS A 141 -7.07 -37.09 15.77
N HIS A 142 -7.54 -36.79 16.98
CA HIS A 142 -8.75 -37.36 17.58
C HIS A 142 -10.02 -36.98 16.81
N PHE A 143 -10.02 -35.83 16.15
CA PHE A 143 -11.13 -35.30 15.35
C PHE A 143 -10.76 -35.05 13.88
N GLY A 144 -9.64 -35.61 13.41
CA GLY A 144 -9.21 -35.57 12.01
C GLY A 144 -9.03 -34.16 11.44
N GLU A 145 -9.44 -33.93 10.18
CA GLU A 145 -9.27 -32.62 9.52
C GLU A 145 -10.12 -31.50 10.17
N THR A 146 -11.11 -31.81 11.03
CA THR A 146 -11.95 -30.77 11.68
C THR A 146 -11.17 -29.91 12.69
N GLU A 147 -10.11 -30.44 13.29
CA GLU A 147 -9.19 -29.68 14.16
C GLU A 147 -8.52 -28.54 13.38
N ASN A 148 -8.08 -28.83 12.16
CA ASN A 148 -7.48 -27.84 11.26
C ASN A 148 -8.50 -26.79 10.80
N LEU A 149 -9.73 -27.18 10.51
CA LEU A 149 -10.81 -26.24 10.14
C LEU A 149 -11.17 -25.31 11.31
N TYR A 150 -11.20 -25.86 12.53
CA TYR A 150 -11.44 -25.09 13.75
C TYR A 150 -10.34 -24.04 13.95
N MET A 151 -9.07 -24.42 13.81
CA MET A 151 -7.95 -23.47 13.89
C MET A 151 -7.98 -22.43 12.76
N GLU A 152 -8.36 -22.82 11.54
CA GLU A 152 -8.46 -21.91 10.41
C GLU A 152 -9.54 -20.85 10.66
N LEU A 153 -10.73 -21.24 11.16
CA LEU A 153 -11.77 -20.27 11.58
C LEU A 153 -11.29 -19.37 12.71
N LYS A 154 -10.63 -19.94 13.74
CA LYS A 154 -10.00 -19.17 14.83
C LYS A 154 -9.04 -18.12 14.29
N SER A 155 -8.25 -18.44 13.27
CA SER A 155 -7.27 -17.52 12.68
C SER A 155 -7.92 -16.33 11.92
N LEU A 156 -9.13 -16.51 11.37
CA LEU A 156 -9.88 -15.42 10.76
C LEU A 156 -10.41 -14.44 11.82
N LEU A 157 -10.58 -14.89 13.07
CA LEU A 157 -11.04 -14.05 14.17
C LEU A 157 -9.94 -13.22 14.83
N MET A 158 -8.66 -13.51 14.54
CA MET A 158 -7.52 -12.76 15.05
C MET A 158 -7.30 -11.43 14.34
N THR A 159 -6.77 -10.43 15.05
CA THR A 159 -6.36 -9.13 14.47
C THR A 159 -4.85 -8.90 14.46
N ASP A 160 -4.09 -9.69 15.21
CA ASP A 160 -2.63 -9.74 15.21
C ASP A 160 -2.17 -11.21 15.16
N PRO A 161 -1.18 -11.58 14.31
CA PRO A 161 -0.66 -12.95 14.26
C PRO A 161 -0.10 -13.48 15.59
N LYS A 162 0.21 -12.59 16.54
CA LYS A 162 0.72 -12.95 17.87
C LYS A 162 -0.39 -13.29 18.87
N GLU A 163 -1.65 -13.00 18.54
CA GLU A 163 -2.80 -13.42 19.34
C GLU A 163 -2.85 -14.95 19.35
N LYS A 164 -2.73 -15.54 20.54
CA LYS A 164 -2.82 -17.00 20.72
C LYS A 164 -4.24 -17.45 21.05
N GLN A 165 -5.00 -16.58 21.67
CA GLN A 165 -6.39 -16.79 22.08
C GLN A 165 -7.28 -15.75 21.41
N ILE A 166 -8.54 -16.12 21.19
CA ILE A 166 -9.54 -15.19 20.67
C ILE A 166 -9.92 -14.24 21.82
N PRO A 167 -9.91 -12.92 21.61
CA PRO A 167 -10.37 -11.99 22.63
C PRO A 167 -11.86 -12.20 22.92
N GLU A 168 -12.29 -11.97 24.17
CA GLU A 168 -13.71 -12.09 24.58
C GLU A 168 -14.66 -11.26 23.71
N THR A 169 -14.15 -10.17 23.12
CA THR A 169 -14.87 -9.36 22.14
C THR A 169 -14.07 -9.27 20.84
N ILE A 170 -14.67 -9.70 19.74
CA ILE A 170 -14.05 -9.63 18.42
C ILE A 170 -13.94 -8.16 17.98
N ASN A 171 -12.71 -7.72 17.75
CA ASN A 171 -12.43 -6.37 17.25
C ASN A 171 -12.61 -6.30 15.72
N TYR A 172 -13.33 -5.30 15.24
CA TYR A 172 -13.56 -5.00 13.83
C TYR A 172 -12.92 -3.66 13.46
N PRO A 173 -11.62 -3.64 13.13
CA PRO A 173 -10.89 -2.40 12.91
C PRO A 173 -11.29 -1.72 11.60
N VAL A 174 -11.19 -0.39 11.55
CA VAL A 174 -11.37 0.38 10.31
C VAL A 174 -10.29 0.01 9.27
N PHE A 175 -9.08 -0.30 9.74
CA PHE A 175 -7.97 -0.81 8.94
C PHE A 175 -7.32 -1.98 9.66
N TYR A 176 -7.31 -3.15 9.01
CA TYR A 176 -6.54 -4.30 9.48
C TYR A 176 -5.04 -4.03 9.43
N ASN A 177 -4.29 -4.62 10.35
CA ASN A 177 -2.83 -4.62 10.32
C ASN A 177 -2.32 -5.42 9.10
N ASN A 178 -1.36 -4.88 8.34
CA ASN A 178 -0.77 -5.58 7.20
C ASN A 178 -0.23 -6.96 7.60
N ASN A 179 0.33 -7.10 8.80
CA ASN A 179 0.90 -8.37 9.28
C ASN A 179 -0.13 -9.51 9.33
N ILE A 180 -1.36 -9.23 9.76
CA ILE A 180 -2.41 -10.28 9.82
C ILE A 180 -2.93 -10.62 8.43
N ILE A 181 -3.08 -9.61 7.56
CA ILE A 181 -3.51 -9.83 6.18
C ILE A 181 -2.47 -10.64 5.39
N GLU A 182 -1.19 -10.32 5.56
CA GLU A 182 -0.10 -11.09 4.96
C GLU A 182 -0.14 -12.55 5.43
N LYS A 183 -0.42 -12.82 6.70
CA LYS A 183 -0.59 -14.20 7.21
C LYS A 183 -1.79 -14.91 6.61
N TRP A 184 -2.92 -14.21 6.47
CA TRP A 184 -4.10 -14.77 5.80
C TRP A 184 -3.82 -15.13 4.34
N VAL A 185 -3.04 -14.32 3.63
CA VAL A 185 -2.61 -14.58 2.25
C VAL A 185 -1.58 -15.72 2.19
N GLU A 186 -0.50 -15.64 2.97
CA GLU A 186 0.62 -16.62 3.01
C GLU A 186 0.09 -18.03 3.25
N HIS A 187 -0.81 -18.17 4.23
CA HIS A 187 -1.35 -19.45 4.67
C HIS A 187 -2.72 -19.79 4.07
N LYS A 188 -3.19 -18.99 3.11
CA LYS A 188 -4.45 -19.16 2.37
C LYS A 188 -5.65 -19.42 3.27
N CYS A 189 -5.80 -18.63 4.33
CA CYS A 189 -6.84 -18.81 5.35
C CYS A 189 -8.25 -18.78 4.73
N GLY A 190 -9.04 -19.81 5.00
CA GLY A 190 -10.34 -20.09 4.40
C GLY A 190 -10.30 -21.17 3.32
N SER A 191 -9.12 -21.58 2.85
CA SER A 191 -9.01 -22.58 1.78
C SER A 191 -9.31 -23.99 2.25
N GLY A 192 -9.02 -24.31 3.51
CA GLY A 192 -9.40 -25.61 4.09
C GLY A 192 -10.92 -25.75 4.14
N LEU A 193 -11.60 -24.71 4.65
CA LEU A 193 -13.07 -24.63 4.63
C LEU A 193 -13.65 -24.75 3.22
N TRP A 194 -13.14 -23.97 2.25
CA TRP A 194 -13.56 -24.08 0.85
C TRP A 194 -13.40 -25.51 0.32
N TYR A 195 -12.24 -26.10 0.54
CA TYR A 195 -11.93 -27.43 0.04
C TYR A 195 -12.80 -28.53 0.67
N VAL A 196 -13.03 -28.46 1.98
CA VAL A 196 -13.86 -29.43 2.68
C VAL A 196 -15.30 -29.33 2.22
N PHE A 197 -15.91 -28.14 2.25
CA PHE A 197 -17.29 -27.98 1.80
C PHE A 197 -17.49 -28.26 0.30
N GLY A 198 -16.49 -27.97 -0.53
CA GLY A 198 -16.59 -28.14 -1.99
C GLY A 198 -16.33 -29.55 -2.50
N TYR A 199 -15.44 -30.32 -1.84
CA TYR A 199 -14.94 -31.58 -2.40
C TYR A 199 -14.96 -32.76 -1.43
N LYS A 200 -14.91 -32.52 -0.12
CA LYS A 200 -14.82 -33.60 0.89
C LYS A 200 -16.02 -33.67 1.84
N PHE A 201 -17.05 -32.84 1.67
CA PHE A 201 -18.12 -32.72 2.65
C PHE A 201 -18.85 -34.05 2.92
N GLY A 202 -19.02 -34.89 1.90
CA GLY A 202 -19.58 -36.23 2.06
C GLY A 202 -18.84 -37.10 3.09
N ASN A 203 -17.53 -36.96 3.21
CA ASN A 203 -16.70 -37.69 4.18
C ASN A 203 -16.74 -37.06 5.58
N TYR A 204 -17.19 -35.81 5.70
CA TYR A 204 -17.23 -35.04 6.95
C TYR A 204 -18.64 -34.73 7.43
N LYS A 205 -19.68 -35.27 6.78
CA LYS A 205 -21.07 -34.99 7.15
C LYS A 205 -21.40 -35.37 8.59
N GLU A 206 -20.76 -36.43 9.09
CA GLU A 206 -20.88 -36.87 10.48
C GLU A 206 -20.05 -36.02 11.45
N SER A 207 -19.05 -35.29 10.95
CA SER A 207 -18.14 -34.47 11.76
C SER A 207 -18.42 -32.96 11.71
N LEU A 208 -19.18 -32.50 10.70
CA LEU A 208 -19.61 -31.12 10.49
C LEU A 208 -21.13 -31.08 10.31
N ASN A 209 -21.84 -30.84 11.41
CA ASN A 209 -23.30 -30.88 11.45
C ASN A 209 -23.91 -29.51 11.12
N LEU A 210 -24.15 -29.26 9.83
CA LEU A 210 -24.85 -28.03 9.40
C LEU A 210 -26.26 -27.92 9.99
N ASP A 211 -26.92 -29.06 10.22
CA ASP A 211 -28.27 -29.12 10.77
C ASP A 211 -28.33 -28.76 12.27
N ALA A 212 -27.17 -28.71 12.95
CA ALA A 212 -27.09 -28.27 14.34
C ALA A 212 -26.97 -26.75 14.50
N VAL A 213 -26.69 -26.01 13.41
CA VAL A 213 -26.68 -24.54 13.46
C VAL A 213 -28.11 -24.03 13.66
N PHE A 214 -28.39 -23.27 14.72
CA PHE A 214 -29.74 -22.71 14.97
C PHE A 214 -30.29 -21.92 13.77
N GLU A 215 -31.59 -22.07 13.46
CA GLU A 215 -32.28 -21.38 12.36
C GLU A 215 -32.00 -19.88 12.30
N ARG A 216 -32.12 -19.17 13.43
CA ARG A 216 -31.80 -17.73 13.52
C ARG A 216 -30.38 -17.39 13.09
N HIS A 217 -29.41 -18.29 13.31
CA HIS A 217 -28.02 -18.10 12.91
C HIS A 217 -27.84 -18.40 11.42
N ARG A 218 -28.58 -19.37 10.87
CA ARG A 218 -28.61 -19.64 9.42
C ARG A 218 -29.12 -18.43 8.64
N GLU A 219 -30.26 -17.88 9.04
CA GLU A 219 -30.85 -16.68 8.44
C GLU A 219 -29.88 -15.49 8.50
N LYS A 220 -29.23 -15.29 9.66
CA LYS A 220 -28.22 -14.24 9.84
C LYS A 220 -27.02 -14.45 8.92
N ILE A 221 -26.50 -15.67 8.79
CA ILE A 221 -25.38 -15.99 7.90
C ILE A 221 -25.74 -15.71 6.44
N LEU A 222 -26.92 -16.13 5.98
CA LEU A 222 -27.39 -15.86 4.61
C LEU A 222 -27.54 -14.35 4.35
N THR A 223 -28.07 -13.60 5.32
CA THR A 223 -28.19 -12.14 5.24
C THR A 223 -26.83 -11.45 5.16
N LEU A 224 -25.85 -11.90 5.96
CA LEU A 224 -24.48 -11.41 5.92
C LEU A 224 -23.79 -11.72 4.58
N ALA A 225 -24.02 -12.92 4.03
CA ALA A 225 -23.53 -13.30 2.71
C ALA A 225 -24.12 -12.42 1.59
N ASN A 226 -25.43 -12.17 1.61
CA ASN A 226 -26.06 -11.24 0.66
C ASN A 226 -25.52 -9.81 0.79
N THR A 227 -25.14 -9.40 2.00
CA THR A 227 -24.48 -8.09 2.23
C THR A 227 -23.04 -8.07 1.70
N ILE A 228 -22.34 -9.21 1.69
CA ILE A 228 -21.00 -9.34 1.08
C ILE A 228 -21.10 -9.15 -0.44
N ASP A 229 -22.01 -9.88 -1.08
CA ASP A 229 -22.26 -9.79 -2.52
C ASP A 229 -23.63 -10.39 -2.89
N ASN A 230 -24.62 -9.52 -3.15
CA ASN A 230 -25.98 -9.96 -3.44
C ASN A 230 -26.02 -10.84 -4.70
N ASP A 231 -25.34 -10.43 -5.77
CA ASP A 231 -25.38 -11.12 -7.06
C ASP A 231 -24.84 -12.56 -6.94
N VAL A 232 -23.91 -12.79 -6.02
CA VAL A 232 -23.31 -14.11 -5.79
C VAL A 232 -24.18 -14.99 -4.90
N PHE A 233 -24.85 -14.41 -3.89
CA PHE A 233 -25.46 -15.15 -2.79
C PHE A 233 -27.00 -15.14 -2.75
N GLU A 234 -27.70 -14.29 -3.51
CA GLU A 234 -29.16 -14.05 -3.42
C GLU A 234 -30.01 -15.31 -3.34
N LYS A 235 -29.69 -16.32 -4.16
CA LYS A 235 -30.46 -17.57 -4.30
C LYS A 235 -29.84 -18.75 -3.55
N SER A 236 -28.93 -18.48 -2.63
CA SER A 236 -28.25 -19.53 -1.88
C SER A 236 -29.14 -20.07 -0.78
N SER A 237 -29.15 -21.38 -0.63
CA SER A 237 -29.72 -22.07 0.53
C SER A 237 -28.61 -22.44 1.51
N PHE A 238 -28.93 -22.55 2.80
CA PHE A 238 -27.95 -22.91 3.82
C PHE A 238 -27.53 -24.39 3.69
N ASN A 239 -26.47 -24.64 2.91
CA ASN A 239 -25.95 -25.98 2.64
C ASN A 239 -24.44 -25.94 2.32
N GLU A 240 -23.84 -27.10 2.08
CA GLU A 240 -22.42 -27.24 1.77
C GLU A 240 -22.00 -26.49 0.50
N VAL A 241 -22.86 -26.43 -0.52
CA VAL A 241 -22.59 -25.70 -1.76
C VAL A 241 -22.46 -24.20 -1.49
N PHE A 242 -23.35 -23.65 -0.64
CA PHE A 242 -23.26 -22.27 -0.18
C PHE A 242 -21.94 -22.01 0.55
N PHE A 243 -21.56 -22.87 1.51
CA PHE A 243 -20.32 -22.68 2.26
C PHE A 243 -19.08 -22.79 1.38
N SER A 244 -19.04 -23.75 0.44
CA SER A 244 -17.97 -23.84 -0.55
C SER A 244 -17.81 -22.51 -1.30
N LYS A 245 -18.91 -21.97 -1.84
CA LYS A 245 -18.91 -20.71 -2.58
C LYS A 245 -18.52 -19.51 -1.70
N LEU A 246 -18.96 -19.50 -0.44
CA LEU A 246 -18.66 -18.47 0.54
C LEU A 246 -17.14 -18.39 0.81
N TRP A 247 -16.51 -19.52 1.14
CA TRP A 247 -15.08 -19.57 1.46
C TRP A 247 -14.19 -19.41 0.22
N GLU A 248 -14.66 -19.85 -0.95
CA GLU A 248 -14.02 -19.55 -2.23
C GLU A 248 -13.96 -18.05 -2.47
N TYR A 249 -15.08 -17.34 -2.26
CA TYR A 249 -15.15 -15.90 -2.45
C TYR A 249 -14.24 -15.14 -1.48
N LEU A 250 -14.15 -15.59 -0.22
CA LEU A 250 -13.22 -15.02 0.75
C LEU A 250 -11.76 -15.11 0.27
N THR A 251 -11.35 -16.31 -0.15
CA THR A 251 -9.95 -16.64 -0.46
C THR A 251 -9.50 -16.14 -1.82
N LYS A 252 -10.40 -16.12 -2.82
CA LYS A 252 -10.07 -15.68 -4.18
C LYS A 252 -10.35 -14.21 -4.45
N ASP A 253 -11.24 -13.58 -3.68
CA ASP A 253 -11.64 -12.20 -3.92
C ASP A 253 -11.29 -11.26 -2.76
N VAL A 254 -11.85 -11.49 -1.57
CA VAL A 254 -11.81 -10.50 -0.47
C VAL A 254 -10.41 -10.35 0.13
N ILE A 255 -9.79 -11.44 0.57
CA ILE A 255 -8.45 -11.40 1.20
C ILE A 255 -7.40 -10.84 0.20
N PRO A 256 -7.32 -11.31 -1.06
CA PRO A 256 -6.36 -10.77 -2.03
C PRO A 256 -6.59 -9.29 -2.34
N LYS A 257 -7.85 -8.84 -2.52
CA LYS A 257 -8.15 -7.42 -2.76
C LYS A 257 -7.81 -6.56 -1.55
N LEU A 258 -8.08 -7.05 -0.34
CA LEU A 258 -7.75 -6.33 0.89
C LEU A 258 -6.23 -6.11 1.01
N SER A 259 -5.45 -7.17 0.79
CA SER A 259 -3.98 -7.11 0.73
C SER A 259 -3.48 -6.15 -0.36
N GLN A 260 -4.03 -6.28 -1.57
CA GLN A 260 -3.67 -5.43 -2.69
C GLN A 260 -3.94 -3.97 -2.35
N PHE A 261 -5.14 -3.60 -1.90
CA PHE A 261 -5.47 -2.20 -1.67
C PHE A 261 -4.69 -1.59 -0.50
N GLN A 262 -4.47 -2.32 0.60
CA GLN A 262 -3.67 -1.81 1.71
C GLN A 262 -2.22 -1.54 1.31
N SER A 263 -1.60 -2.40 0.48
CA SER A 263 -0.25 -2.13 -0.05
C SER A 263 -0.13 -0.83 -0.86
N HIS A 264 -1.25 -0.29 -1.37
CA HIS A 264 -1.27 0.98 -2.10
C HIS A 264 -1.36 2.21 -1.19
N ILE A 265 -1.80 2.07 0.07
CA ILE A 265 -1.79 3.18 1.05
C ILE A 265 -0.36 3.56 1.40
N ASP A 266 0.53 2.58 1.54
CA ASP A 266 1.91 2.78 1.97
C ASP A 266 2.83 3.33 0.86
N ARG A 267 2.30 3.54 -0.35
CA ARG A 267 3.07 4.13 -1.45
C ARG A 267 3.41 5.59 -1.13
N LYS A 268 4.69 5.83 -0.87
CA LYS A 268 5.30 7.17 -0.71
C LYS A 268 5.12 7.99 -2.00
N THR A 269 5.07 9.31 -1.85
CA THR A 269 5.05 10.25 -2.98
C THR A 269 6.16 9.90 -4.00
N PRO A 270 5.84 9.81 -5.30
CA PRO A 270 6.82 9.55 -6.35
C PRO A 270 8.03 10.48 -6.24
N ARG A 271 9.23 9.92 -6.38
CA ARG A 271 10.49 10.69 -6.31
C ARG A 271 10.57 11.78 -7.38
N LEU A 272 9.91 11.57 -8.52
CA LEU A 272 9.80 12.54 -9.60
C LEU A 272 9.15 13.85 -9.15
N ILE A 273 8.12 13.79 -8.31
CA ILE A 273 7.41 15.00 -7.84
C ILE A 273 8.31 15.80 -6.90
N TYR A 274 9.09 15.13 -6.04
CA TYR A 274 10.08 15.80 -5.21
C TYR A 274 11.19 16.45 -6.04
N TYR A 275 11.66 15.76 -7.08
CA TYR A 275 12.63 16.30 -8.03
C TYR A 275 12.12 17.58 -8.72
N LEU A 276 10.91 17.52 -9.29
CA LEU A 276 10.30 18.68 -9.96
C LEU A 276 10.02 19.84 -8.99
N TYR A 277 9.72 19.54 -7.72
CA TYR A 277 9.57 20.55 -6.67
C TYR A 277 10.90 21.28 -6.38
N ILE A 278 12.04 20.57 -6.33
CA ILE A 278 13.35 21.22 -6.17
C ILE A 278 13.67 22.12 -7.36
N VAL A 279 13.43 21.64 -8.58
CA VAL A 279 13.64 22.44 -9.81
C VAL A 279 12.79 23.70 -9.78
N PHE A 280 11.51 23.58 -9.41
CA PHE A 280 10.61 24.72 -9.23
C PHE A 280 11.14 25.72 -8.21
N LEU A 281 11.63 25.26 -7.05
CA LEU A 281 12.18 26.12 -6.00
C LEU A 281 13.41 26.89 -6.50
N LEU A 282 14.33 26.21 -7.20
CA LEU A 282 15.52 26.84 -7.79
C LEU A 282 15.13 27.93 -8.80
N LEU A 283 14.15 27.67 -9.66
CA LEU A 283 13.68 28.65 -10.65
C LEU A 283 12.98 29.85 -10.01
N ILE A 284 12.21 29.67 -8.94
CA ILE A 284 11.60 30.81 -8.24
C ILE A 284 12.67 31.64 -7.52
N VAL A 285 13.52 30.99 -6.72
CA VAL A 285 14.48 31.72 -5.88
C VAL A 285 15.52 32.42 -6.75
N PHE A 286 16.18 31.68 -7.63
CA PHE A 286 17.27 32.23 -8.44
C PHE A 286 16.79 32.82 -9.75
N GLY A 287 15.69 32.33 -10.34
CA GLY A 287 15.19 32.85 -11.61
C GLY A 287 14.28 34.08 -11.50
N VAL A 288 13.66 34.30 -10.34
CA VAL A 288 12.66 35.36 -10.16
C VAL A 288 12.99 36.25 -8.97
N LEU A 289 13.06 35.70 -7.74
CA LEU A 289 13.19 36.51 -6.52
C LEU A 289 14.52 37.26 -6.46
N VAL A 290 15.66 36.58 -6.63
CA VAL A 290 16.99 37.22 -6.60
C VAL A 290 17.12 38.31 -7.67
N PRO A 291 16.79 38.06 -8.95
CA PRO A 291 16.88 39.11 -9.97
C PRO A 291 15.89 40.28 -9.76
N ILE A 292 14.70 40.04 -9.21
CA ILE A 292 13.78 41.15 -8.83
C ILE A 292 14.40 41.99 -7.72
N THR A 293 14.99 41.36 -6.70
CA THR A 293 15.68 42.12 -5.63
C THR A 293 16.84 42.94 -6.18
N TYR A 294 17.57 42.44 -7.18
CA TYR A 294 18.57 43.22 -7.89
C TYR A 294 17.97 44.45 -8.60
N LEU A 295 16.89 44.27 -9.36
CA LEU A 295 16.25 45.38 -10.09
C LEU A 295 15.66 46.45 -9.16
N MET A 296 15.07 46.03 -8.04
CA MET A 296 14.36 46.91 -7.10
C MET A 296 15.29 47.61 -6.12
N LEU A 297 16.33 46.92 -5.63
CA LEU A 297 17.18 47.41 -4.55
C LEU A 297 18.60 47.76 -5.01
N ASN A 298 18.90 47.63 -6.31
CA ASN A 298 20.27 47.67 -6.85
C ASN A 298 21.22 46.78 -6.02
N PHE A 299 20.76 45.55 -5.74
CA PHE A 299 21.54 44.57 -4.99
C PHE A 299 22.83 44.19 -5.74
N SER A 300 23.70 43.38 -5.12
CA SER A 300 24.99 43.01 -5.73
C SER A 300 24.84 42.38 -7.12
N VAL A 301 25.61 42.88 -8.10
CA VAL A 301 25.72 42.31 -9.46
C VAL A 301 26.16 40.82 -9.41
N LEU A 302 26.99 40.46 -8.43
CA LEU A 302 27.44 39.09 -8.22
C LEU A 302 26.28 38.14 -7.90
N ALA A 303 25.25 38.61 -7.19
CA ALA A 303 24.06 37.80 -6.90
C ALA A 303 23.28 37.44 -8.18
N VAL A 304 23.21 38.36 -9.15
CA VAL A 304 22.58 38.12 -10.46
C VAL A 304 23.39 37.14 -11.29
N ILE A 305 24.71 37.30 -11.31
CA ILE A 305 25.63 36.38 -12.01
C ILE A 305 25.47 34.95 -11.48
N VAL A 306 25.43 34.78 -10.16
CA VAL A 306 25.19 33.49 -9.51
C VAL A 306 23.80 32.95 -9.87
N SER A 307 22.77 33.80 -9.82
CA SER A 307 21.40 33.45 -10.18
C SER A 307 21.30 32.91 -11.61
N TYR A 308 21.84 33.63 -12.59
CA TYR A 308 21.84 33.23 -14.00
C TYR A 308 22.51 31.88 -14.17
N SER A 309 23.68 31.71 -13.54
CA SER A 309 24.48 30.50 -13.64
C SER A 309 23.74 29.29 -13.07
N ILE A 310 23.06 29.43 -11.92
CA ILE A 310 22.28 28.35 -11.29
C ILE A 310 21.10 27.94 -12.18
N VAL A 311 20.34 28.89 -12.70
CA VAL A 311 19.16 28.58 -13.52
C VAL A 311 19.53 27.96 -14.85
N ILE A 312 20.53 28.50 -15.55
CA ILE A 312 21.00 27.92 -16.82
C ILE A 312 21.49 26.48 -16.60
N SER A 313 22.26 26.26 -15.54
CA SER A 313 22.76 24.93 -15.19
C SER A 313 21.64 23.97 -14.79
N THR A 314 20.61 24.46 -14.09
CA THR A 314 19.42 23.68 -13.72
C THR A 314 18.61 23.29 -14.96
N ILE A 315 18.37 24.23 -15.89
CA ILE A 315 17.67 23.95 -17.14
C ILE A 315 18.44 22.92 -17.97
N PHE A 316 19.76 23.06 -18.08
CA PHE A 316 20.61 22.09 -18.75
C PHE A 316 20.52 20.69 -18.10
N TYR A 317 20.60 20.64 -16.76
CA TYR A 317 20.47 19.39 -16.02
C TYR A 317 19.12 18.72 -16.27
N VAL A 318 18.03 19.49 -16.22
CA VAL A 318 16.68 19.00 -16.49
C VAL A 318 16.58 18.47 -17.91
N ALA A 319 17.02 19.23 -18.92
CA ALA A 319 16.92 18.85 -20.32
C ALA A 319 17.55 17.47 -20.62
N ILE A 320 18.68 17.16 -19.98
CA ILE A 320 19.38 15.89 -20.17
C ILE A 320 18.77 14.77 -19.31
N THR A 321 18.44 15.05 -18.05
CA THR A 321 17.98 14.00 -17.12
C THR A 321 16.49 13.65 -17.28
N PHE A 322 15.69 14.52 -17.90
CA PHE A 322 14.23 14.35 -17.98
C PHE A 322 13.82 13.03 -18.65
N HIS A 323 14.48 12.66 -19.76
CA HIS A 323 14.22 11.38 -20.44
C HIS A 323 14.54 10.17 -19.55
N ILE A 324 15.62 10.24 -18.77
CA ILE A 324 16.04 9.16 -17.86
C ILE A 324 14.98 8.96 -16.77
N PHE A 325 14.48 10.05 -16.19
CA PHE A 325 13.43 10.02 -15.17
C PHE A 325 12.09 9.49 -15.71
N LEU A 326 11.65 9.93 -16.89
CA LEU A 326 10.44 9.41 -17.52
C LEU A 326 10.55 7.90 -17.77
N SER A 327 11.68 7.43 -18.30
CA SER A 327 11.89 5.99 -18.54
C SER A 327 11.89 5.14 -17.27
N LYS A 328 12.21 5.74 -16.10
CA LYS A 328 12.29 5.05 -14.81
C LYS A 328 10.92 4.95 -14.13
N GLU A 329 10.05 5.92 -14.37
CA GLU A 329 8.71 5.96 -13.78
C GLU A 329 7.67 5.20 -14.62
N VAL A 330 7.82 5.15 -15.95
CA VAL A 330 6.93 4.38 -16.84
C VAL A 330 7.13 2.86 -16.70
N ASN A 331 8.34 2.43 -16.36
CA ASN A 331 8.70 1.01 -16.21
C ASN A 331 8.56 0.50 -14.76
N ARG A 332 7.90 1.26 -13.88
CA ARG A 332 7.72 0.96 -12.45
C ARG A 332 6.24 0.90 -12.11
#